data_AF-A0A829R524-F1
#
_entry.id   AF-A0A829R524-F1
#
_cell.length_a   1.000
_cell.length_b   1.000
_cell.length_c   1.000
_cell.angle_alpha   90.00
_cell.angle_beta   90.00
_cell.angle_gamma   90.00
#
_symmetry.space_group_name_H-M   'P 1'
#
loop_
_entity.id
_entity.type
_entity.pdbx_description
1 polymer ?
#
loop_
_entity_poly.entity_id
_entity_poly.type
_entity_poly.pdbx_seq_one_letter_code
_entity_poly.pdbx_strand_id
1 'polypeptide(L)'
;MTYKTKKIIISISLLVSLVILIIAGIFYFKSKQFEALTIKSYPLHISRKLPHNFNIVGDMNSLHIKGADELNNITMKTENDVVYTGNKQNSIVSFEFGDENATKLELYNFLIKSDKNDKIKVKVDLDREIILVRAFKGEHISIALNTENMKANVDDNPFAKNVYHYYKFPANTDIQFKLVPHSKRKHNNEWAVYENNKLTKKIIAE
;
A
#
# COMPACT_ATOMS: atom_id res chain seq x y z
N MET A 1 -42.20 13.29 41.73
CA MET A 1 -41.73 13.39 40.33
C MET A 1 -42.89 13.14 39.38
N THR A 2 -43.25 14.09 38.52
CA THR A 2 -44.44 13.99 37.67
C THR A 2 -44.21 13.07 36.46
N TYR A 3 -45.28 12.49 35.91
CA TYR A 3 -45.24 11.59 34.76
C TYR A 3 -44.50 12.18 33.54
N LYS A 4 -44.65 13.50 33.32
CA LYS A 4 -43.94 14.26 32.28
C LYS A 4 -42.42 14.22 32.48
N THR A 5 -41.93 14.44 33.71
CA THR A 5 -40.50 14.39 34.03
C THR A 5 -39.91 12.98 33.87
N LYS A 6 -40.67 11.93 34.24
CA LYS A 6 -40.24 10.53 34.03
C LYS A 6 -40.09 10.19 32.54
N LYS A 7 -41.03 10.61 31.69
CA LYS A 7 -40.94 10.42 30.22
C LYS A 7 -39.70 11.09 29.63
N ILE A 8 -39.39 12.32 30.06
CA ILE A 8 -38.23 13.07 29.57
C ILE A 8 -36.92 12.34 29.93
N ILE A 9 -36.78 11.86 31.17
CA ILE A 9 -35.56 11.15 31.59
C ILE A 9 -35.38 9.82 30.86
N ILE A 10 -36.46 9.07 30.63
CA ILE A 10 -36.41 7.83 29.84
C ILE A 10 -36.00 8.13 28.39
N SER A 11 -36.56 9.16 27.77
CA SER A 11 -36.18 9.57 26.41
C SER A 11 -34.72 10.01 26.30
N ILE A 12 -34.21 10.77 27.27
CA ILE A 12 -32.79 11.16 27.31
C ILE A 12 -31.90 9.92 27.47
N SER A 13 -32.27 8.98 28.35
CA SER A 13 -31.50 7.76 28.59
C SER A 13 -31.44 6.85 27.34
N LEU A 14 -32.56 6.76 26.60
CA LEU A 14 -32.64 6.04 25.33
C LEU A 14 -31.76 6.72 24.26
N LEU A 15 -31.80 8.04 24.16
CA LEU A 15 -30.99 8.80 23.20
C LEU A 15 -29.49 8.61 23.48
N VAL A 16 -29.06 8.70 24.74
CA VAL A 16 -27.67 8.48 25.14
C VAL A 16 -27.23 7.05 24.81
N SER A 17 -28.08 6.06 25.11
CA SER A 17 -27.79 4.65 24.79
C SER A 17 -27.64 4.41 23.29
N LEU A 18 -28.49 5.03 22.47
CA LEU A 18 -28.42 4.94 21.01
C LEU A 18 -27.12 5.54 20.47
N VAL A 19 -26.71 6.71 20.99
CA VAL A 19 -25.44 7.35 20.60
C VAL A 19 -24.24 6.48 20.96
N ILE A 20 -24.23 5.88 22.15
CA ILE A 20 -23.16 4.96 22.57
C ILE A 20 -23.09 3.74 21.65
N LEU A 21 -24.24 3.14 21.30
CA LEU A 21 -24.29 1.99 20.38
C LEU A 21 -23.78 2.35 18.98
N ILE A 22 -24.11 3.54 18.47
CA ILE A 22 -23.63 4.03 17.17
C ILE A 22 -22.09 4.19 17.21
N ILE A 23 -21.56 4.84 18.24
CA ILE A 23 -20.11 5.05 18.39
C ILE A 23 -19.38 3.71 18.52
N ALA A 24 -19.89 2.81 19.35
CA ALA A 24 -19.34 1.47 19.54
C ALA A 24 -19.38 0.65 18.22
N GLY A 25 -20.49 0.73 17.48
CA GLY A 25 -20.64 0.10 16.17
C GLY A 25 -19.64 0.64 15.13
N ILE A 26 -19.46 1.96 15.08
CA ILE A 26 -18.46 2.60 14.20
C ILE A 26 -17.05 2.15 14.58
N PHE A 27 -16.72 2.12 15.88
CA PHE A 27 -15.40 1.72 16.36
C PHE A 27 -15.12 0.24 16.06
N TYR A 28 -16.09 -0.64 16.32
CA TYR A 28 -16.00 -2.06 16.00
C TYR A 28 -15.81 -2.31 14.49
N PHE A 29 -16.58 -1.61 13.65
CA PHE A 29 -16.48 -1.72 12.21
C PHE A 29 -15.11 -1.24 11.69
N LYS A 30 -14.62 -0.09 12.17
CA LYS A 30 -13.27 0.42 11.82
C LYS A 30 -12.16 -0.54 12.27
N SER A 31 -12.25 -1.09 13.47
CA SER A 31 -11.26 -2.04 13.98
C SER A 31 -11.20 -3.33 13.16
N LYS A 32 -12.33 -3.81 12.63
CA LYS A 32 -12.38 -4.98 11.74
C LYS A 32 -11.93 -4.68 10.30
N GLN A 33 -11.83 -3.41 9.92
CA GLN A 33 -11.35 -3.00 8.60
C GLN A 33 -9.82 -2.91 8.50
N PHE A 34 -9.10 -3.08 9.61
CA PHE A 34 -7.65 -2.91 9.64
C PHE A 34 -6.98 -4.06 10.40
N GLU A 35 -5.92 -4.62 9.84
CA GLU A 35 -4.99 -5.50 10.55
C GLU A 35 -3.57 -5.23 10.05
N ALA A 36 -2.61 -5.27 10.98
CA ALA A 36 -1.20 -5.17 10.69
C ALA A 36 -0.49 -6.44 11.16
N LEU A 37 0.37 -6.99 10.31
CA LEU A 37 1.20 -8.15 10.59
C LEU A 37 2.67 -7.76 10.51
N THR A 38 3.37 -7.86 11.64
CA THR A 38 4.84 -7.77 11.66
C THR A 38 5.44 -9.11 11.25
N ILE A 39 6.35 -9.10 10.26
CA ILE A 39 7.01 -10.32 9.78
C ILE A 39 8.06 -10.75 10.79
N LYS A 40 8.04 -12.03 11.19
CA LYS A 40 9.05 -12.61 12.10
C LYS A 40 10.05 -13.52 11.40
N SER A 41 9.72 -14.03 10.21
CA SER A 41 10.54 -14.93 9.43
C SER A 41 10.01 -15.09 8.00
N TYR A 42 10.89 -15.42 7.07
CA TYR A 42 10.56 -15.79 5.69
C TYR A 42 10.83 -17.29 5.43
N PRO A 43 10.13 -17.95 4.49
CA PRO A 43 9.05 -17.41 3.66
C PRO A 43 7.74 -17.23 4.45
N LEU A 44 6.96 -16.21 4.09
CA LEU A 44 5.63 -15.96 4.63
C LEU A 44 4.57 -16.33 3.59
N HIS A 45 3.54 -17.05 3.99
CA HIS A 45 2.38 -17.35 3.17
C HIS A 45 1.09 -17.09 3.93
N ILE A 46 0.17 -16.35 3.33
CA ILE A 46 -1.12 -15.98 3.91
C ILE A 46 -2.22 -16.40 2.94
N SER A 47 -3.10 -17.30 3.39
CA SER A 47 -4.20 -17.88 2.60
C SER A 47 -5.54 -17.84 3.35
N ARG A 48 -5.72 -16.89 4.26
CA ARG A 48 -6.96 -16.69 5.03
C ARG A 48 -7.71 -15.45 4.55
N LYS A 49 -8.96 -15.32 4.98
CA LYS A 49 -9.73 -14.09 4.81
C LYS A 49 -9.05 -12.93 5.55
N LEU A 50 -8.81 -11.85 4.84
CA LEU A 50 -8.18 -10.63 5.35
C LEU A 50 -9.23 -9.53 5.58
N PRO A 51 -8.95 -8.55 6.45
CA PRO A 51 -9.75 -7.33 6.52
C PRO A 51 -9.55 -6.47 5.28
N HIS A 52 -10.39 -5.44 5.11
CA HIS A 52 -10.36 -4.59 3.92
C HIS A 52 -9.03 -3.83 3.73
N ASN A 53 -8.42 -3.35 4.82
CA ASN A 53 -7.08 -2.78 4.81
C ASN A 53 -6.15 -3.73 5.57
N PHE A 54 -5.10 -4.18 4.91
CA PHE A 54 -4.14 -5.11 5.49
C PHE A 54 -2.72 -4.59 5.28
N ASN A 55 -1.97 -4.49 6.37
CA ASN A 55 -0.59 -4.03 6.36
C ASN A 55 0.33 -5.20 6.71
N ILE A 56 1.40 -5.36 5.96
CA ILE A 56 2.53 -6.21 6.33
C ILE A 56 3.72 -5.30 6.55
N VAL A 57 4.35 -5.39 7.72
CA VAL A 57 5.47 -4.54 8.12
C VAL A 57 6.69 -5.42 8.37
N GLY A 58 7.73 -5.21 7.58
CA GLY A 58 9.08 -5.70 7.82
C GLY A 58 9.97 -4.61 8.39
N ASP A 59 11.24 -4.93 8.65
CA ASP A 59 12.19 -3.99 9.26
C ASP A 59 12.58 -2.84 8.30
N MET A 60 12.65 -3.10 6.99
CA MET A 60 13.06 -2.13 5.96
C MET A 60 11.99 -1.84 4.91
N ASN A 61 10.86 -2.54 4.96
CA ASN A 61 9.80 -2.37 3.98
C ASN A 61 8.41 -2.63 4.55
N SER A 62 7.42 -2.04 3.89
CA SER A 62 6.03 -2.29 4.22
C SER A 62 5.19 -2.49 2.96
N LEU A 63 4.19 -3.34 3.09
CA LEU A 63 3.17 -3.58 2.08
C LEU A 63 1.84 -3.21 2.69
N HIS A 64 1.19 -2.22 2.11
CA HIS A 64 -0.15 -1.79 2.48
C HIS A 64 -1.11 -2.17 1.37
N ILE A 65 -2.17 -2.90 1.67
CA ILE A 65 -3.17 -3.30 0.67
C ILE A 65 -4.55 -2.85 1.10
N LYS A 66 -5.23 -2.11 0.21
CA LYS A 66 -6.64 -1.75 0.32
C LYS A 66 -7.47 -2.63 -0.62
N GLY A 67 -8.57 -3.16 -0.12
CA GLY A 67 -9.33 -4.24 -0.76
C GLY A 67 -8.75 -5.62 -0.47
N ALA A 68 -7.97 -5.77 0.61
CA ALA A 68 -7.29 -7.02 0.93
C ALA A 68 -8.27 -8.19 1.22
N ASP A 69 -9.52 -7.89 1.57
CA ASP A 69 -10.60 -8.87 1.72
C ASP A 69 -10.99 -9.56 0.41
N GLU A 70 -10.59 -9.01 -0.74
CA GLU A 70 -10.72 -9.62 -2.08
C GLU A 70 -9.46 -10.37 -2.56
N LEU A 71 -8.44 -10.53 -1.68
CA LEU A 71 -7.26 -11.32 -1.98
C LEU A 71 -7.48 -12.81 -1.71
N ASN A 72 -6.92 -13.64 -2.58
CA ASN A 72 -6.89 -15.09 -2.42
C ASN A 72 -5.61 -15.57 -1.73
N ASN A 73 -4.49 -14.87 -1.95
CA ASN A 73 -3.20 -15.20 -1.35
C ASN A 73 -2.24 -14.02 -1.31
N ILE A 74 -1.33 -14.07 -0.33
CA ILE A 74 -0.10 -13.28 -0.28
C ILE A 74 1.05 -14.24 0.02
N THR A 75 2.14 -14.13 -0.73
CA THR A 75 3.38 -14.89 -0.52
C THR A 75 4.56 -13.93 -0.54
N MET A 76 5.40 -13.99 0.49
CA MET A 76 6.67 -13.28 0.53
C MET A 76 7.80 -14.29 0.69
N LYS A 77 8.66 -14.41 -0.32
CA LYS A 77 9.82 -15.34 -0.24
C LYS A 77 10.96 -14.75 0.56
N THR A 78 11.12 -13.44 0.46
CA THR A 78 12.07 -12.60 1.20
C THR A 78 11.34 -11.30 1.50
N GLU A 79 11.98 -10.40 2.25
CA GLU A 79 11.46 -9.04 2.43
C GLU A 79 11.20 -8.35 1.09
N ASN A 80 12.06 -8.60 0.09
CA ASN A 80 12.03 -7.91 -1.20
C ASN A 80 11.32 -8.68 -2.32
N ASP A 81 10.61 -9.78 -2.06
CA ASP A 81 9.89 -10.53 -3.09
C ASP A 81 8.48 -10.86 -2.61
N VAL A 82 7.52 -10.04 -3.03
CA VAL A 82 6.11 -10.17 -2.69
C VAL A 82 5.27 -10.50 -3.91
N VAL A 83 4.38 -11.47 -3.72
CA VAL A 83 3.41 -11.90 -4.72
C VAL A 83 2.04 -11.96 -4.07
N TYR A 84 1.05 -11.32 -4.66
CA TYR A 84 -0.33 -11.38 -4.19
C TYR A 84 -1.29 -11.50 -5.37
N THR A 85 -2.45 -12.10 -5.13
CA THR A 85 -3.48 -12.35 -6.16
C THR A 85 -4.84 -11.99 -5.61
N GLY A 86 -5.63 -11.20 -6.36
CA GLY A 86 -7.01 -10.89 -6.00
C GLY A 86 -7.73 -9.99 -7.00
N ASN A 87 -9.01 -9.74 -6.73
CA ASN A 87 -9.85 -8.85 -7.55
C ASN A 87 -9.57 -7.39 -7.21
N LYS A 88 -9.39 -6.52 -8.20
CA LYS A 88 -9.42 -5.03 -8.05
C LYS A 88 -8.67 -4.50 -6.84
N GLN A 89 -7.35 -4.45 -6.94
CA GLN A 89 -6.48 -4.15 -5.80
C GLN A 89 -5.80 -2.80 -5.95
N ASN A 90 -5.73 -2.07 -4.83
CA ASN A 90 -4.85 -0.93 -4.68
C ASN A 90 -3.85 -1.27 -3.57
N SER A 91 -2.58 -1.31 -3.92
CA SER A 91 -1.51 -1.62 -2.98
C SER A 91 -0.45 -0.54 -3.00
N ILE A 92 0.16 -0.28 -1.86
CA ILE A 92 1.33 0.57 -1.72
C ILE A 92 2.44 -0.34 -1.23
N VAL A 93 3.54 -0.37 -1.97
CA VAL A 93 4.74 -1.05 -1.54
C VAL A 93 5.79 0.01 -1.26
N SER A 94 6.24 0.05 -0.02
CA SER A 94 7.14 1.07 0.48
C SER A 94 8.51 0.45 0.69
N PHE A 95 9.52 1.10 0.12
CA PHE A 95 10.91 0.67 0.21
C PHE A 95 11.81 1.84 0.54
N GLU A 96 12.80 1.57 1.37
CA GLU A 96 13.86 2.53 1.68
C GLU A 96 15.00 2.37 0.67
N PHE A 97 15.38 3.48 0.04
CA PHE A 97 16.62 3.56 -0.73
C PHE A 97 17.54 4.59 -0.08
N GLY A 98 18.79 4.17 0.17
CA GLY A 98 19.87 5.10 0.44
C GLY A 98 20.41 5.63 -0.88
N ASP A 99 20.39 6.95 -1.08
CA ASP A 99 21.18 7.55 -2.16
C ASP A 99 22.64 7.52 -1.69
N GLU A 100 23.52 6.82 -2.41
CA GLU A 100 24.94 6.61 -2.03
C GLU A 100 25.70 7.91 -1.69
N ASN A 101 25.19 9.09 -2.10
CA ASN A 101 25.74 10.40 -1.74
C ASN A 101 24.84 11.26 -0.81
N ALA A 102 23.63 10.83 -0.45
CA ALA A 102 22.78 11.56 0.47
C ALA A 102 22.93 11.01 1.89
N THR A 103 23.18 11.89 2.85
CA THR A 103 23.13 11.61 4.29
C THR A 103 21.72 11.26 4.81
N LYS A 104 20.78 10.89 3.92
CA LYS A 104 19.36 10.69 4.22
C LYS A 104 18.83 9.48 3.47
N LEU A 105 18.23 8.55 4.21
CA LEU A 105 17.37 7.50 3.65
C LEU A 105 16.08 8.16 3.15
N GLU A 106 15.67 7.84 1.92
CA GLU A 106 14.40 8.27 1.36
C GLU A 106 13.44 7.08 1.27
N LEU A 107 12.19 7.30 1.69
CA LEU A 107 11.13 6.31 1.59
C LEU A 107 10.40 6.50 0.26
N TYR A 108 10.47 5.48 -0.60
CA TYR A 108 9.76 5.47 -1.88
C TYR A 108 8.51 4.59 -1.79
N ASN A 109 7.37 5.18 -2.14
CA ASN A 109 6.08 4.54 -2.15
C ASN A 109 5.66 4.21 -3.59
N PHE A 110 5.57 2.92 -3.91
CA PHE A 110 5.06 2.42 -5.18
C PHE A 110 3.59 2.08 -5.04
N LEU A 111 2.74 2.93 -5.62
CA LEU A 111 1.30 2.73 -5.63
C LEU A 111 0.89 1.98 -6.88
N ILE A 112 0.39 0.78 -6.69
CA ILE A 112 0.03 -0.13 -7.75
C ILE A 112 -1.48 -0.31 -7.74
N LYS A 113 -2.12 -0.07 -8.88
CA LYS A 113 -3.55 -0.34 -9.09
C LYS A 113 -3.74 -1.35 -10.20
N SER A 114 -4.56 -2.35 -9.90
CA SER A 114 -5.14 -3.24 -10.89
C SER A 114 -6.67 -3.15 -10.83
N ASP A 115 -7.30 -3.05 -12.00
CA ASP A 115 -8.74 -2.91 -12.18
C ASP A 115 -9.44 -4.25 -12.51
N LYS A 116 -8.67 -5.33 -12.65
CA LYS A 116 -9.16 -6.69 -12.92
C LYS A 116 -8.71 -7.68 -11.84
N ASN A 117 -9.12 -8.94 -11.97
CA ASN A 117 -8.58 -10.04 -11.16
C ASN A 117 -7.18 -10.38 -11.67
N ASP A 118 -6.17 -9.87 -10.97
CA ASP A 118 -4.79 -9.96 -11.40
C ASP A 118 -3.92 -10.57 -10.30
N LYS A 119 -2.88 -11.26 -10.75
CA LYS A 119 -1.77 -11.65 -9.90
C LYS A 119 -0.69 -10.59 -10.09
N ILE A 120 -0.33 -9.91 -9.00
CA ILE A 120 0.71 -8.90 -9.00
C ILE A 120 1.92 -9.48 -8.29
N LYS A 121 3.10 -9.30 -8.90
CA LYS A 121 4.39 -9.55 -8.29
C LYS A 121 5.17 -8.26 -8.25
N VAL A 122 5.72 -7.96 -7.08
CA VAL A 122 6.67 -6.89 -6.86
C VAL A 122 7.92 -7.54 -6.29
N LYS A 123 9.05 -7.32 -6.96
CA LYS A 123 10.36 -7.76 -6.51
C LYS A 123 11.29 -6.57 -6.48
N VAL A 124 11.99 -6.38 -5.37
CA VAL A 124 13.05 -5.39 -5.23
C VAL A 124 14.39 -6.10 -5.31
N ASP A 125 15.27 -5.54 -6.12
CA ASP A 125 16.65 -5.95 -6.30
C ASP A 125 17.50 -4.79 -5.78
N LEU A 126 17.85 -4.86 -4.49
CA LEU A 126 18.57 -3.80 -3.79
C LEU A 126 19.96 -3.60 -4.38
N ASP A 127 20.66 -4.68 -4.74
CA ASP A 127 22.02 -4.63 -5.33
C ASP A 127 22.08 -3.83 -6.63
N ARG A 128 20.98 -3.83 -7.39
CA ARG A 128 20.88 -3.12 -8.67
C ARG A 128 20.09 -1.82 -8.59
N GLU A 129 19.52 -1.51 -7.42
CA GLU A 129 18.58 -0.44 -7.18
C GLU A 129 17.38 -0.47 -8.13
N ILE A 130 16.82 -1.68 -8.32
CA ILE A 130 15.72 -1.92 -9.25
C ILE A 130 14.49 -2.42 -8.49
N ILE A 131 13.34 -1.86 -8.81
CA ILE A 131 12.04 -2.42 -8.46
C ILE A 131 11.41 -2.99 -9.71
N LEU A 132 11.14 -4.29 -9.68
CA LEU A 132 10.46 -5.04 -10.72
C LEU A 132 8.99 -5.20 -10.33
N VAL A 133 8.11 -4.68 -11.17
CA VAL A 133 6.66 -4.87 -11.02
C VAL A 133 6.14 -5.63 -12.23
N ARG A 134 5.34 -6.67 -11.97
CA ARG A 134 4.67 -7.44 -13.02
C ARG A 134 3.23 -7.77 -12.63
N ALA A 135 2.31 -7.44 -13.51
CA ALA A 135 0.95 -7.98 -13.56
C ALA A 135 0.94 -9.22 -14.49
N PHE A 136 0.36 -10.34 -14.07
CA PHE A 136 0.34 -11.59 -14.87
C PHE A 136 -0.97 -11.81 -15.63
N LYS A 137 -2.02 -11.04 -15.37
CA LYS A 137 -3.35 -11.20 -15.96
C LYS A 137 -4.09 -9.87 -16.04
N GLY A 138 -4.16 -9.27 -17.22
CA GLY A 138 -4.89 -8.03 -17.42
C GLY A 138 -4.52 -7.40 -18.76
N GLU A 139 -5.03 -6.20 -19.01
CA GLU A 139 -4.56 -5.37 -20.14
C GLU A 139 -3.48 -4.39 -19.67
N HIS A 140 -3.70 -3.75 -18.51
CA HIS A 140 -2.82 -2.73 -17.98
C HIS A 140 -2.66 -2.79 -16.46
N ILE A 141 -1.56 -2.24 -15.97
CA ILE A 141 -1.33 -1.91 -14.56
C ILE A 141 -1.05 -0.41 -14.45
N SER A 142 -1.58 0.25 -13.43
CA SER A 142 -1.31 1.67 -13.17
C SER A 142 -0.39 1.79 -11.97
N ILE A 143 0.75 2.48 -12.16
CA ILE A 143 1.76 2.65 -11.12
C ILE A 143 2.01 4.13 -10.92
N ALA A 144 1.94 4.59 -9.68
CA ALA A 144 2.42 5.90 -9.28
C ALA A 144 3.60 5.75 -8.32
N LEU A 145 4.48 6.73 -8.32
CA LEU A 145 5.66 6.78 -7.46
C LEU A 145 5.65 8.08 -6.67
N ASN A 146 5.81 7.95 -5.37
CA ASN A 146 5.87 9.08 -4.44
C ASN A 146 7.08 8.91 -3.51
N THR A 147 7.65 10.02 -3.06
CA THR A 147 8.71 10.05 -2.04
C THR A 147 8.25 10.85 -0.82
N GLU A 148 8.39 10.28 0.38
CA GLU A 148 8.10 10.97 1.63
C GLU A 148 9.37 11.11 2.47
N ASN A 149 9.64 12.34 2.95
CA ASN A 149 10.60 12.53 4.04
C ASN A 149 9.99 11.94 5.32
N MET A 150 10.66 10.95 5.92
CA MET A 150 10.17 10.16 7.06
C MET A 150 9.36 10.98 8.08
N LYS A 151 8.04 10.71 8.13
CA LYS A 151 7.17 10.82 9.30
C LYS A 151 5.75 10.27 9.00
N ALA A 152 5.63 9.14 8.31
CA ALA A 152 4.35 8.46 8.18
C ALA A 152 4.12 7.56 9.41
N ASN A 153 3.07 7.84 10.18
CA ASN A 153 2.66 7.00 11.30
C ASN A 153 2.12 5.67 10.75
N VAL A 154 2.54 4.55 11.34
CA VAL A 154 2.13 3.18 10.95
C VAL A 154 0.61 2.96 11.06
N ASP A 155 -0.05 3.78 11.88
CA ASP A 155 -1.50 3.76 12.11
C ASP A 155 -2.30 4.63 11.13
N ASP A 156 -1.64 5.43 10.27
CA ASP A 156 -2.31 6.25 9.28
C ASP A 156 -2.66 5.44 8.02
N ASN A 157 -3.86 5.67 7.48
CA ASN A 157 -4.27 5.08 6.21
C ASN A 157 -3.52 5.78 5.06
N PRO A 158 -2.54 5.13 4.40
CA PRO A 158 -1.71 5.80 3.39
C PRO A 158 -2.47 6.15 2.10
N PHE A 159 -3.72 5.68 1.98
CA PHE A 159 -4.60 5.99 0.85
C PHE A 159 -5.48 7.23 1.09
N ALA A 160 -5.44 7.86 2.27
CA ALA A 160 -6.46 8.83 2.67
C ALA A 160 -6.30 10.27 2.13
N LYS A 161 -5.15 10.68 1.56
CA LYS A 161 -4.91 12.11 1.30
C LYS A 161 -4.17 12.54 0.03
N ASN A 162 -3.68 11.63 -0.81
CA ASN A 162 -2.77 12.03 -1.90
C ASN A 162 -3.41 11.85 -3.29
N VAL A 163 -3.36 12.92 -4.11
CA VAL A 163 -3.60 12.83 -5.55
C VAL A 163 -2.30 12.34 -6.17
N TYR A 164 -2.29 11.11 -6.67
CA TYR A 164 -1.11 10.49 -7.25
C TYR A 164 -1.14 10.56 -8.78
N HIS A 165 -0.01 10.85 -9.41
CA HIS A 165 0.14 10.76 -10.86
C HIS A 165 0.41 9.30 -11.29
N TYR A 166 -0.60 8.66 -11.92
CA TYR A 166 -0.50 7.27 -12.35
C TYR A 166 0.00 7.15 -13.79
N TYR A 167 1.02 6.32 -13.97
CA TYR A 167 1.50 5.87 -15.27
C TYR A 167 0.89 4.51 -15.60
N LYS A 168 0.31 4.39 -16.80
CA LYS A 168 -0.22 3.12 -17.30
C LYS A 168 0.88 2.33 -18.02
N PHE A 169 0.93 1.03 -17.76
CA PHE A 169 1.84 0.08 -18.39
C PHE A 169 1.09 -1.18 -18.84
N PRO A 170 1.56 -1.88 -19.87
CA PRO A 170 0.99 -3.16 -20.28
C PRO A 170 1.19 -4.23 -19.20
N ALA A 171 0.17 -5.06 -18.99
CA ALA A 171 0.32 -6.28 -18.20
C ALA A 171 1.23 -7.30 -18.91
N ASN A 172 1.56 -8.39 -18.23
CA ASN A 172 2.43 -9.48 -18.70
C ASN A 172 3.87 -9.10 -19.04
N THR A 173 4.24 -7.84 -18.82
CA THR A 173 5.57 -7.28 -19.07
C THR A 173 6.25 -7.01 -17.73
N ASP A 174 7.54 -7.34 -17.63
CA ASP A 174 8.34 -6.93 -16.47
C ASP A 174 8.67 -5.45 -16.62
N ILE A 175 8.13 -4.63 -15.72
CA ILE A 175 8.38 -3.19 -15.65
C ILE A 175 9.46 -2.99 -14.61
N GLN A 176 10.59 -2.42 -15.02
CA GLN A 176 11.72 -2.15 -14.14
C GLN A 176 11.79 -0.65 -13.86
N PHE A 177 11.74 -0.30 -12.59
CA PHE A 177 11.97 1.05 -12.10
C PHE A 177 13.36 1.10 -11.52
N LYS A 178 14.24 1.87 -12.14
CA LYS A 178 15.61 2.05 -11.67
C LYS A 178 15.82 3.48 -11.23
N LEU A 179 16.30 3.67 -10.00
CA LEU A 179 16.67 4.98 -9.53
C LEU A 179 17.84 5.50 -10.39
N VAL A 180 17.69 6.69 -10.98
CA VAL A 180 18.79 7.26 -11.80
C VAL A 180 19.92 7.65 -10.83
N PRO A 181 21.19 7.36 -11.09
CA PRO A 181 22.27 7.78 -10.19
C PRO A 181 22.33 9.29 -10.05
N HIS A 182 22.62 9.80 -8.85
CA HIS A 182 22.61 11.24 -8.55
C HIS A 182 23.40 12.08 -9.58
N SER A 183 24.59 11.64 -9.97
CA SER A 183 25.44 12.31 -10.96
C SER A 183 24.86 12.38 -12.38
N LYS A 184 23.80 11.64 -12.66
CA LYS A 184 23.13 11.54 -13.98
C LYS A 184 21.69 12.04 -13.97
N ARG A 185 21.17 12.51 -12.82
CA ARG A 185 19.81 13.03 -12.67
C ARG A 185 19.71 14.45 -13.24
N LYS A 186 18.60 14.76 -13.93
CA LYS A 186 18.23 16.17 -14.22
C LYS A 186 17.40 16.77 -13.10
N HIS A 187 16.66 15.94 -12.38
CA HIS A 187 15.81 16.30 -11.24
C HIS A 187 16.08 15.36 -10.06
N ASN A 188 15.88 15.86 -8.84
CA ASN A 188 15.89 14.98 -7.66
C ASN A 188 14.83 13.89 -7.84
N ASN A 189 15.15 12.68 -7.38
CA ASN A 189 14.23 11.54 -7.34
C ASN A 189 13.70 11.15 -8.73
N GLU A 190 14.57 11.25 -9.74
CA GLU A 190 14.32 10.79 -11.11
C GLU A 190 14.53 9.26 -11.20
N TRP A 191 13.56 8.58 -11.80
CA TRP A 191 13.55 7.14 -12.04
C TRP A 191 13.46 6.85 -13.53
N ALA A 192 14.30 5.93 -13.99
CA ALA A 192 14.26 5.38 -15.34
C ALA A 192 13.38 4.13 -15.37
N VAL A 193 12.40 4.11 -16.28
CA VAL A 193 11.47 3.00 -16.42
C VAL A 193 11.78 2.21 -17.68
N TYR A 194 11.96 0.91 -17.52
CA TYR A 194 12.29 -0.02 -18.59
C TYR A 194 11.17 -1.05 -18.75
N GLU A 195 10.73 -1.25 -19.99
CA GLU A 195 9.83 -2.34 -20.38
C GLU A 195 10.64 -3.29 -21.27
N ASN A 196 10.75 -4.57 -20.88
CA ASN A 196 11.57 -5.55 -21.60
C ASN A 196 13.02 -5.07 -21.85
N ASN A 197 13.66 -4.51 -20.82
CA ASN A 197 15.01 -3.92 -20.85
C ASN A 197 15.20 -2.71 -21.78
N LYS A 198 14.13 -2.17 -22.37
CA LYS A 198 14.20 -0.94 -23.17
C LYS A 198 13.69 0.24 -22.34
N LEU A 199 14.48 1.32 -22.27
CA LEU A 199 14.06 2.56 -21.61
C LEU A 199 12.82 3.10 -22.33
N THR A 200 11.69 3.20 -21.63
CA THR A 200 10.44 3.71 -22.20
C THR A 200 10.14 5.12 -21.72
N LYS A 201 10.47 5.45 -20.48
CA LYS A 201 10.24 6.78 -19.91
C LYS A 201 11.16 7.07 -18.73
N LYS A 202 11.22 8.35 -18.36
CA LYS A 202 11.73 8.82 -17.07
C LYS A 202 10.57 9.42 -16.30
N ILE A 203 10.47 9.11 -15.02
CA ILE A 203 9.44 9.62 -14.12
C ILE A 203 10.11 10.27 -12.90
N ILE A 204 9.39 11.16 -12.22
CA ILE A 204 9.84 11.80 -10.99
C ILE A 204 8.96 11.28 -9.86
N ALA A 205 9.56 10.89 -8.74
CA ALA A 205 8.78 10.60 -7.54
C ALA A 205 8.31 11.93 -6.94
N GLU A 206 6.99 12.12 -6.86
CA GLU A 206 6.35 13.33 -6.30
C GLU A 206 6.19 13.27 -4.79
#